data_AF-A0A8S7CM04-F1
#
_entry.id   AF-A0A8S7CM04-F1
#
_cell.length_a   1.000
_cell.length_b   1.000
_cell.length_c   1.000
_cell.angle_alpha   90.00
_cell.angle_beta   90.00
_cell.angle_gamma   90.00
#
_symmetry.space_group_name_H-M   'P 1'
#
loop_
_entity.id
_entity.type
_entity.pdbx_description
1 polymer ?
#
loop_
_entity_poly.entity_id
_entity_poly.type
_entity_poly.pdbx_seq_one_letter_code
_entity_poly.pdbx_strand_id
1 'polypeptide(L)'
;MNTSPVRMDDLPLNRFHCRIAALTFGAHLTDGYVLGVIGYAIIQLTPAMQLTPFMAGMIGGSALLGLFLGSLVLGWISDHIGRQKIFTFSFLLITLASFLQFFATTPEHLIGLRILIGIGLGGDYSVGHTLLAEFSPRRHRGILLGAFSVVWTVGYVLASIAGHHFISESPEAWRWLLASAALPALLITLLRWGTPESPRWLLRQGHFAEAHAIVHRYFGPHVLLGDEVVTATHKHIKTLFSSRYWRRTAFNSVFFVCLVIPWFVIYTWLPTIAQTIGLEDALTASLMLNALLIVGALLGLVLTHLLAHRKFLLGSFLLLAATLVVMACLPSGSSLTLLLFVLFSTTISAVSNLVGILPAESFPTDIRSLGVGFATAMSRLGAAQGNSGPDVSLLRSLLGADEQAAAALLLAQRKNGTPMSLTALSMGDERALHWLRYLMALGFEEAVLLETAADLRFASEFVARHIAEWQRQNPLDLIITGCQSSEGQNGQTPFLLAEMLGWPCFTQVERFTLDAPFITLEQRTEHGLRCCRIRLPAVIAVRQCGEVALPVPGMRQRMAAGKAEIIRKTVAAELPAMQCLQLARAEQRRGATLIDGQTVAEKAQKLWQDYLRQRMQP
;
A
#
# COMPACT_ATOMS: atom_id res chain seq x y z
N MET A 1 -7.85 22.43 52.33
CA MET A 1 -7.98 21.39 51.28
C MET A 1 -8.65 20.19 51.94
N ASN A 2 -9.81 19.77 51.46
CA ASN A 2 -10.56 18.65 52.04
C ASN A 2 -9.67 17.40 52.12
N THR A 3 -9.46 16.90 53.34
CA THR A 3 -8.63 15.73 53.68
C THR A 3 -9.44 14.42 53.61
N SER A 4 -10.57 14.42 52.91
CA SER A 4 -11.37 13.21 52.75
C SER A 4 -10.65 12.26 51.78
N PRO A 5 -10.56 10.96 52.10
CA PRO A 5 -9.94 9.99 51.21
C PRO A 5 -10.70 9.92 49.88
N VAL A 6 -9.99 10.05 48.76
CA VAL A 6 -10.56 9.99 47.40
C VAL A 6 -9.91 8.83 46.65
N ARG A 7 -10.70 8.05 45.90
CA ARG A 7 -10.16 6.98 45.05
C ARG A 7 -9.43 7.57 43.84
N MET A 8 -8.32 6.96 43.44
CA MET A 8 -7.53 7.38 42.27
C MET A 8 -8.39 7.58 41.00
N ASP A 9 -9.41 6.75 40.80
CA ASP A 9 -10.30 6.79 39.64
C ASP A 9 -11.22 8.02 39.58
N ASP A 10 -11.47 8.64 40.73
CA ASP A 10 -12.41 9.76 40.90
C ASP A 10 -11.71 11.12 40.97
N LEU A 11 -10.39 11.14 40.75
CA LEU A 11 -9.60 12.37 40.75
C LEU A 11 -9.91 13.26 39.53
N PRO A 12 -9.83 14.59 39.68
CA PRO A 12 -9.80 15.49 38.53
C PRO A 12 -8.50 15.30 37.71
N LEU A 13 -8.52 15.71 36.44
CA LEU A 13 -7.31 15.76 35.63
C LEU A 13 -6.28 16.68 36.28
N ASN A 14 -5.02 16.22 36.33
CA ASN A 14 -3.91 16.95 36.90
C ASN A 14 -2.74 16.98 35.89
N ARG A 15 -1.68 17.72 36.21
CA ARG A 15 -0.50 17.84 35.33
C ARG A 15 0.15 16.49 35.03
N PHE A 16 0.12 15.55 35.98
CA PHE A 16 0.68 14.22 35.78
C PHE A 16 -0.15 13.41 34.75
N HIS A 17 -1.49 13.41 34.87
CA HIS A 17 -2.38 12.80 33.89
C HIS A 17 -2.13 13.36 32.48
N CYS A 18 -2.04 14.69 32.35
CA CYS A 18 -1.77 15.35 31.07
C CYS A 18 -0.38 14.99 30.53
N ARG A 19 0.65 14.85 31.38
CA ARG A 19 1.99 14.42 30.97
C ARG A 19 1.97 13.00 30.42
N ILE A 20 1.35 12.05 31.12
CA ILE A 20 1.25 10.67 30.65
C ILE A 20 0.48 10.60 29.33
N ALA A 21 -0.65 11.32 29.23
CA ALA A 21 -1.43 11.42 27.99
C ALA A 21 -0.58 11.97 26.84
N ALA A 22 0.16 13.07 27.04
CA ALA A 22 1.02 13.65 26.01
C ALA A 22 2.12 12.68 25.55
N LEU A 23 2.74 11.92 26.46
CA LEU A 23 3.76 10.93 26.12
C LEU A 23 3.20 9.76 25.30
N THR A 24 1.99 9.30 25.64
CA THR A 24 1.31 8.26 24.87
C THR A 24 0.77 8.79 23.55
N PHE A 25 0.33 10.04 23.47
CA PHE A 25 -0.15 10.66 22.23
C PHE A 25 0.99 10.92 21.26
N GLY A 26 2.10 11.50 21.71
CA GLY A 26 3.27 11.69 20.85
C GLY A 26 3.83 10.38 20.30
N ALA A 27 3.64 9.28 21.03
CA ALA A 27 3.95 7.95 20.54
C ALA A 27 3.02 7.48 19.43
N HIS A 28 1.70 7.55 19.64
CA HIS A 28 0.72 7.23 18.61
C HIS A 28 0.87 8.10 17.35
N LEU A 29 1.27 9.37 17.51
CA LEU A 29 1.63 10.23 16.39
C LEU A 29 2.83 9.66 15.62
N THR A 30 3.87 9.25 16.34
CA THR A 30 5.06 8.63 15.74
C THR A 30 4.70 7.33 15.02
N ASP A 31 3.85 6.50 15.61
CA ASP A 31 3.39 5.23 15.03
C ASP A 31 2.65 5.46 13.70
N GLY A 32 1.75 6.45 13.65
CA GLY A 32 1.06 6.85 12.43
C GLY A 32 2.04 7.34 11.37
N TYR A 33 3.04 8.14 11.77
CA TYR A 33 4.07 8.64 10.87
C TYR A 33 4.91 7.50 10.26
N VAL A 34 5.42 6.60 11.09
CA VAL A 34 6.22 5.42 10.69
C VAL A 34 5.49 4.53 9.69
N LEU A 35 4.18 4.32 9.91
CA LEU A 35 3.36 3.50 9.02
C LEU A 35 2.96 4.23 7.73
N GLY A 36 2.89 5.56 7.74
CA GLY A 36 2.58 6.36 6.55
C GLY A 36 3.75 6.56 5.60
N VAL A 37 4.97 6.80 6.11
CA VAL A 37 6.13 7.17 5.28
C VAL A 37 6.52 6.12 4.25
N ILE A 38 6.25 4.84 4.53
CA ILE A 38 6.64 3.74 3.63
C ILE A 38 5.93 3.77 2.29
N GLY A 39 4.68 4.23 2.25
CA GLY A 39 3.90 4.31 1.01
C GLY A 39 4.56 5.24 -0.01
N TYR A 40 5.19 6.33 0.46
CA TYR A 40 5.91 7.29 -0.38
C TYR A 40 7.35 6.83 -0.66
N ALA A 41 8.04 6.28 0.35
CA ALA A 41 9.40 5.80 0.18
C ALA A 41 9.51 4.68 -0.88
N ILE A 42 8.50 3.79 -0.97
CA ILE A 42 8.47 2.69 -1.96
C ILE A 42 8.59 3.20 -3.41
N ILE A 43 8.09 4.40 -3.71
CA ILE A 43 8.08 4.99 -5.06
C ILE A 43 9.51 5.13 -5.62
N GLN A 44 10.44 5.66 -4.81
CA GLN A 44 11.87 5.75 -5.18
C GLN A 44 12.65 4.49 -4.84
N LEU A 45 12.32 3.82 -3.73
CA LEU A 45 13.04 2.65 -3.27
C LEU A 45 12.99 1.50 -4.30
N THR A 46 11.85 1.33 -4.97
CA THR A 46 11.64 0.29 -6.00
C THR A 46 12.65 0.39 -7.15
N PRO A 47 12.78 1.53 -7.86
CA PRO A 47 13.82 1.67 -8.88
C PRO A 47 15.23 1.71 -8.30
N ALA A 48 15.45 2.33 -7.13
CA ALA A 48 16.79 2.47 -6.54
C ALA A 48 17.45 1.13 -6.16
N MET A 49 16.66 0.17 -5.66
CA MET A 49 17.14 -1.17 -5.28
C MET A 49 16.74 -2.26 -6.28
N GLN A 50 16.15 -1.90 -7.43
CA GLN A 50 15.62 -2.83 -8.43
C GLN A 50 14.69 -3.89 -7.82
N LEU A 51 13.77 -3.44 -6.95
CA LEU A 51 12.92 -4.35 -6.18
C LEU A 51 11.96 -5.10 -7.10
N THR A 52 11.81 -6.40 -6.83
CA THR A 52 10.68 -7.17 -7.36
C THR A 52 9.38 -6.74 -6.68
N PRO A 53 8.20 -6.91 -7.31
CA PRO A 53 6.92 -6.63 -6.66
C PRO A 53 6.74 -7.38 -5.32
N PHE A 54 7.27 -8.61 -5.24
CA PHE A 54 7.29 -9.39 -4.01
C PHE A 54 8.13 -8.73 -2.91
N MET A 55 9.34 -8.26 -3.23
CA MET A 55 10.20 -7.55 -2.27
C MET A 55 9.61 -6.21 -1.84
N ALA A 56 9.02 -5.43 -2.76
CA ALA A 56 8.32 -4.20 -2.42
C ALA A 56 7.13 -4.47 -1.48
N GLY A 57 6.35 -5.51 -1.75
CA GLY A 57 5.27 -5.97 -0.88
C GLY A 57 5.77 -6.42 0.51
N MET A 58 6.88 -7.16 0.57
CA MET A 58 7.52 -7.56 1.83
C MET A 58 8.01 -6.35 2.63
N ILE A 59 8.65 -5.37 1.99
CA ILE A 59 9.11 -4.16 2.68
C ILE A 59 7.90 -3.37 3.22
N GLY A 60 6.85 -3.20 2.41
CA GLY A 60 5.60 -2.55 2.84
C GLY A 60 4.94 -3.26 4.03
N GLY A 61 4.87 -4.59 3.99
CA GLY A 61 4.18 -5.42 4.99
C GLY A 61 5.02 -5.83 6.21
N SER A 62 6.35 -5.78 6.15
CA SER A 62 7.28 -6.26 7.19
C SER A 62 7.08 -5.60 8.56
N ALA A 63 6.76 -4.29 8.58
CA ALA A 63 6.42 -3.59 9.81
C ALA A 63 5.12 -4.09 10.44
N LEU A 64 4.14 -4.52 9.62
CA LEU A 64 2.90 -5.12 10.12
C LEU A 64 3.13 -6.53 10.68
N LEU A 65 4.03 -7.31 10.06
CA LEU A 65 4.48 -8.59 10.60
C LEU A 65 5.19 -8.40 11.95
N GLY A 66 6.08 -7.42 12.03
CA GLY A 66 6.70 -7.03 13.30
C GLY A 66 5.66 -6.62 14.35
N LEU A 67 4.66 -5.80 13.96
CA LEU A 67 3.56 -5.37 14.83
C LEU A 67 2.78 -6.57 15.38
N PHE A 68 2.48 -7.55 14.52
CA PHE A 68 1.83 -8.80 14.91
C PHE A 68 2.64 -9.54 15.98
N LEU A 69 3.92 -9.77 15.73
CA LEU A 69 4.79 -10.49 16.66
C LEU A 69 5.00 -9.70 17.97
N GLY A 70 5.28 -8.40 17.86
CA GLY A 70 5.51 -7.52 18.99
C GLY A 70 4.30 -7.37 19.90
N SER A 71 3.09 -7.26 19.34
CA SER A 71 1.87 -7.13 20.15
C SER A 71 1.53 -8.40 20.93
N LEU A 72 1.81 -9.58 20.38
CA LEU A 72 1.69 -10.85 21.11
C LEU A 72 2.73 -10.98 22.22
N VAL A 73 4.00 -10.76 21.88
CA VAL A 73 5.13 -11.06 22.76
C VAL A 73 5.34 -9.97 23.80
N LEU A 74 5.47 -8.71 23.38
CA LEU A 74 5.75 -7.59 24.30
C LEU A 74 4.55 -7.26 25.19
N GLY A 75 3.31 -7.50 24.72
CA GLY A 75 2.12 -7.44 25.56
C GLY A 75 2.21 -8.42 26.74
N TRP A 76 2.53 -9.69 26.45
CA TRP A 76 2.74 -10.72 27.46
C TRP A 76 3.91 -10.42 28.41
N ILE A 77 5.06 -10.00 27.86
CA ILE A 77 6.25 -9.65 28.66
C ILE A 77 5.96 -8.47 29.60
N SER A 78 5.23 -7.45 29.14
CA SER A 78 4.91 -6.26 29.94
C SER A 78 4.10 -6.58 31.20
N ASP A 79 3.26 -7.62 31.13
CA ASP A 79 2.49 -8.08 32.27
C ASP A 79 3.35 -8.76 33.34
N HIS A 80 4.58 -9.20 32.99
CA HIS A 80 5.55 -9.85 33.88
C HIS A 80 6.64 -8.92 34.40
N ILE A 81 7.24 -8.09 33.54
CA ILE A 81 8.43 -7.30 33.92
C ILE A 81 8.12 -5.84 34.27
N GLY A 82 6.93 -5.35 33.89
CA GLY A 82 6.49 -3.97 34.08
C GLY A 82 6.03 -3.31 32.76
N ARG A 83 5.04 -2.42 32.86
CA ARG A 83 4.50 -1.68 31.71
C ARG A 83 5.49 -0.61 31.29
N GLN A 84 6.05 0.12 32.24
CA GLN A 84 6.96 1.23 31.95
C GLN A 84 8.22 0.76 31.22
N LYS A 85 8.77 -0.40 31.57
CA LYS A 85 9.97 -0.97 30.92
C LYS A 85 9.73 -1.28 29.45
N ILE A 86 8.63 -1.98 29.14
CA ILE A 86 8.27 -2.28 27.75
C ILE A 86 7.89 -1.02 26.98
N PHE A 87 7.20 -0.09 27.63
CA PHE A 87 6.86 1.21 27.04
C PHE A 87 8.13 1.95 26.59
N THR A 88 9.15 2.08 27.43
CA THR A 88 10.41 2.75 27.04
C THR A 88 11.24 1.93 26.04
N PHE A 89 11.37 0.61 26.25
CA PHE A 89 12.12 -0.27 25.35
C PHE A 89 11.59 -0.25 23.91
N SER A 90 10.27 -0.27 23.76
CA SER A 90 9.61 -0.26 22.45
C SER A 90 10.01 0.96 21.62
N PHE A 91 10.07 2.14 22.24
CA PHE A 91 10.42 3.39 21.57
C PHE A 91 11.91 3.55 21.32
N LEU A 92 12.76 3.00 22.20
CA LEU A 92 14.19 2.88 21.92
C LEU A 92 14.44 2.01 20.68
N LEU A 93 13.72 0.89 20.56
CA LEU A 93 13.81 -0.01 19.40
C LEU A 93 13.35 0.67 18.12
N ILE A 94 12.20 1.36 18.14
CA ILE A 94 11.70 2.14 16.99
C ILE A 94 12.72 3.20 16.60
N THR A 95 13.24 3.97 17.56
CA THR A 95 14.22 5.04 17.29
C THR A 95 15.46 4.52 16.60
N LEU A 96 16.08 3.47 17.15
CA LEU A 96 17.32 2.90 16.62
C LEU A 96 17.07 2.26 15.24
N ALA A 97 16.04 1.44 15.10
CA ALA A 97 15.75 0.77 13.85
C ALA A 97 15.33 1.75 12.74
N SER A 98 14.56 2.81 13.08
CA SER A 98 14.23 3.88 12.13
C SER A 98 15.48 4.63 11.66
N PHE A 99 16.40 4.98 12.56
CA PHE A 99 17.65 5.63 12.19
C PHE A 99 18.52 4.74 11.29
N LEU A 100 18.62 3.44 11.63
CA LEU A 100 19.41 2.49 10.86
C LEU A 100 18.88 2.25 9.43
N GLN A 101 17.60 2.53 9.14
CA GLN A 101 17.07 2.44 7.77
C GLN A 101 17.85 3.34 6.80
N PHE A 102 18.43 4.44 7.29
CA PHE A 102 19.27 5.33 6.49
C PHE A 102 20.47 4.61 5.85
N PHE A 103 21.05 3.64 6.56
CA PHE A 103 22.26 2.92 6.16
C PHE A 103 21.95 1.61 5.41
N ALA A 104 20.68 1.33 5.14
CA ALA A 104 20.31 0.06 4.52
C ALA A 104 20.73 0.01 3.05
N THR A 105 21.51 -1.01 2.69
CA THR A 105 22.05 -1.21 1.34
C THR A 105 21.36 -2.32 0.56
N THR A 106 20.66 -3.22 1.26
CA THR A 106 19.93 -4.34 0.64
C THR A 106 18.45 -4.36 1.06
N PRO A 107 17.56 -4.93 0.23
CA PRO A 107 16.14 -5.09 0.56
C PRO A 107 15.92 -5.89 1.85
N GLU A 108 16.70 -6.95 2.07
CA GLU A 108 16.60 -7.83 3.24
C GLU A 108 16.96 -7.08 4.53
N HIS A 109 17.95 -6.19 4.47
CA HIS A 109 18.33 -5.34 5.59
C HIS A 109 17.17 -4.40 5.97
N LEU A 110 16.52 -3.76 4.98
CA LEU A 110 15.32 -2.95 5.24
C LEU A 110 14.18 -3.76 5.84
N ILE A 111 13.92 -4.96 5.32
CA ILE A 111 12.88 -5.85 5.85
C ILE A 111 13.15 -6.18 7.32
N GLY A 112 14.39 -6.53 7.66
CA GLY A 112 14.79 -6.80 9.05
C GLY A 112 14.57 -5.60 9.96
N LEU A 113 15.02 -4.41 9.55
CA LEU A 113 14.82 -3.18 10.32
C LEU A 113 13.33 -2.82 10.48
N ARG A 114 12.52 -3.01 9.44
CA ARG A 114 11.08 -2.77 9.51
C ARG A 114 10.36 -3.77 10.40
N ILE A 115 10.78 -5.04 10.44
CA ILE A 115 10.29 -6.01 11.43
C ILE A 115 10.61 -5.52 12.85
N LEU A 116 11.82 -5.03 13.10
CA LEU A 116 12.20 -4.49 14.42
C LEU A 116 11.37 -3.26 14.81
N ILE A 117 11.16 -2.32 13.89
CA ILE A 117 10.25 -1.18 14.06
C ILE A 117 8.85 -1.71 14.43
N GLY A 118 8.33 -2.65 13.65
CA GLY A 118 7.05 -3.29 13.89
C GLY A 118 6.95 -3.91 15.28
N ILE A 119 7.98 -4.63 15.74
CA ILE A 119 8.01 -5.23 17.08
C ILE A 119 7.86 -4.13 18.15
N GLY A 120 8.58 -3.03 18.01
CA GLY A 120 8.46 -1.87 18.91
C GLY A 120 7.05 -1.27 18.88
N LEU A 121 6.48 -1.04 17.69
CA LEU A 121 5.10 -0.57 17.54
C LEU A 121 4.12 -1.53 18.27
N GLY A 122 4.32 -2.84 18.15
CA GLY A 122 3.45 -3.84 18.77
C GLY A 122 3.45 -3.77 20.30
N GLY A 123 4.62 -3.49 20.88
CA GLY A 123 4.76 -3.21 22.31
C GLY A 123 4.03 -1.95 22.73
N ASP A 124 4.15 -0.85 21.97
CA ASP A 124 3.46 0.40 22.29
C ASP A 124 1.93 0.27 22.19
N TYR A 125 1.41 -0.37 21.15
CA TYR A 125 -0.03 -0.62 21.01
C TYR A 125 -0.59 -1.45 22.17
N SER A 126 0.17 -2.39 22.71
CA SER A 126 -0.27 -3.25 23.81
C SER A 126 -0.19 -2.53 25.16
N VAL A 127 0.90 -1.80 25.38
CA VAL A 127 1.25 -1.25 26.69
C VAL A 127 0.83 0.20 26.86
N GLY A 128 0.98 1.05 25.83
CA GLY A 128 0.64 2.47 25.87
C GLY A 128 -0.83 2.72 26.22
N HIS A 129 -1.75 1.99 25.57
CA HIS A 129 -3.18 2.06 25.89
C HIS A 129 -3.47 1.60 27.32
N THR A 130 -2.81 0.53 27.75
CA THR A 130 -2.95 0.01 29.12
C THR A 130 -2.47 1.03 30.14
N LEU A 131 -1.29 1.62 29.93
CA LEU A 131 -0.68 2.58 30.83
C LEU A 131 -1.54 3.83 30.97
N LEU A 132 -2.02 4.39 29.86
CA LEU A 132 -2.92 5.54 29.89
C LEU A 132 -4.24 5.19 30.60
N ALA A 133 -4.83 4.03 30.33
CA ALA A 133 -6.06 3.57 30.99
C ALA A 133 -5.90 3.35 32.51
N GLU A 134 -4.68 3.01 32.96
CA GLU A 134 -4.37 2.74 34.37
C GLU A 134 -4.13 4.01 35.17
N PHE A 135 -3.60 5.06 34.54
CA PHE A 135 -3.43 6.37 35.18
C PHE A 135 -4.63 7.29 35.01
N SER A 136 -5.45 7.12 33.98
CA SER A 136 -6.53 8.07 33.66
C SER A 136 -7.72 7.96 34.62
N PRO A 137 -8.26 9.10 35.11
CA PRO A 137 -9.51 9.12 35.85
C PRO A 137 -10.68 8.55 35.04
N ARG A 138 -11.60 7.87 35.72
CA ARG A 138 -12.72 7.15 35.09
C ARG A 138 -13.56 8.03 34.17
N ARG A 139 -13.80 9.30 34.55
CA ARG A 139 -14.59 10.26 33.78
C ARG A 139 -13.96 10.65 32.44
N HIS A 140 -12.63 10.71 32.37
CA HIS A 140 -11.91 11.21 31.19
C HIS A 140 -11.24 10.10 30.37
N ARG A 141 -11.11 8.91 30.95
CA ARG A 141 -10.43 7.76 30.33
C ARG A 141 -10.95 7.43 28.94
N GLY A 142 -12.27 7.42 28.73
CA GLY A 142 -12.85 7.12 27.41
C GLY A 142 -12.40 8.10 26.31
N ILE A 143 -12.42 9.41 26.59
CA ILE A 143 -11.98 10.45 25.65
C ILE A 143 -10.47 10.34 25.41
N LEU A 144 -9.68 10.16 26.46
CA LEU A 144 -8.22 10.04 26.34
C LEU A 144 -7.82 8.82 25.50
N LEU A 145 -8.47 7.68 25.70
CA LEU A 145 -8.24 6.48 24.91
C LEU A 145 -8.76 6.60 23.48
N GLY A 146 -9.90 7.28 23.27
CA GLY A 146 -10.42 7.54 21.92
C GLY A 146 -9.51 8.44 21.10
N ALA A 147 -8.92 9.46 21.73
CA ALA A 147 -8.05 10.43 21.08
C ALA A 147 -6.80 9.81 20.43
N PHE A 148 -6.42 8.57 20.78
CA PHE A 148 -5.33 7.87 20.11
C PHE A 148 -5.51 7.79 18.60
N SER A 149 -6.71 7.48 18.12
CA SER A 149 -6.96 7.35 16.68
C SER A 149 -6.86 8.70 15.96
N VAL A 150 -7.26 9.80 16.61
CA VAL A 150 -7.07 11.16 16.09
C VAL A 150 -5.59 11.48 15.93
N VAL A 151 -4.81 11.27 16.99
CA VAL A 151 -3.39 11.61 17.01
C VAL A 151 -2.58 10.72 16.05
N TRP A 152 -2.92 9.44 15.98
CA TRP A 152 -2.37 8.51 14.99
C TRP A 152 -2.65 8.97 13.55
N THR A 153 -3.88 9.38 13.27
CA THR A 153 -4.27 9.91 11.96
C THR A 153 -3.47 11.16 11.61
N VAL A 154 -3.30 12.09 12.55
CA VAL A 154 -2.45 13.28 12.36
C VAL A 154 -1.02 12.87 12.00
N GLY A 155 -0.44 11.89 12.71
CA GLY A 155 0.87 11.34 12.39
C GLY A 155 0.98 10.79 10.96
N TYR A 156 -0.02 10.02 10.53
CA TYR A 156 -0.10 9.48 9.18
C TYR A 156 -0.19 10.58 8.11
N VAL A 157 -0.99 11.62 8.35
CA VAL A 157 -1.10 12.78 7.45
C VAL A 157 0.21 13.56 7.38
N LEU A 158 0.91 13.74 8.50
CA LEU A 158 2.23 14.37 8.52
C LEU A 158 3.25 13.58 7.69
N ALA A 159 3.19 12.24 7.73
CA ALA A 159 4.01 11.39 6.87
C ALA A 159 3.67 11.55 5.39
N SER A 160 2.39 11.73 5.07
CA SER A 160 1.95 12.01 3.70
C SER A 160 2.46 13.34 3.18
N ILE A 161 2.37 14.41 3.98
CA ILE A 161 2.90 15.74 3.64
C ILE A 161 4.43 15.68 3.47
N ALA A 162 5.13 15.06 4.42
CA ALA A 162 6.59 14.89 4.33
C ALA A 162 6.98 14.06 3.09
N GLY A 163 6.29 12.94 2.84
CA GLY A 163 6.53 12.11 1.66
C GLY A 163 6.36 12.89 0.37
N HIS A 164 5.31 13.70 0.24
CA HIS A 164 5.06 14.46 -0.98
C HIS A 164 6.10 15.55 -1.26
N HIS A 165 6.55 16.26 -0.23
CA HIS A 165 7.53 17.33 -0.38
C HIS A 165 8.96 16.82 -0.57
N PHE A 166 9.37 15.79 0.19
CA PHE A 166 10.76 15.34 0.19
C PHE A 166 11.08 14.38 -0.96
N ILE A 167 10.13 13.56 -1.43
CA ILE A 167 10.40 12.50 -2.42
C ILE A 167 10.68 13.04 -3.83
N SER A 168 10.56 14.35 -4.09
CA SER A 168 10.90 14.96 -5.38
C SER A 168 12.24 15.69 -5.37
N GLU A 169 12.87 15.88 -4.20
CA GLU A 169 14.09 16.70 -4.08
C GLU A 169 15.37 15.97 -4.46
N SER A 170 15.45 14.65 -4.24
CA SER A 170 16.66 13.86 -4.48
C SER A 170 16.35 12.37 -4.74
N PRO A 171 17.14 11.67 -5.58
CA PRO A 171 17.01 10.21 -5.78
C PRO A 171 17.23 9.36 -4.51
N GLU A 172 17.90 9.90 -3.50
CA GLU A 172 18.15 9.24 -2.21
C GLU A 172 17.23 9.76 -1.10
N ALA A 173 16.22 10.57 -1.43
CA ALA A 173 15.30 11.16 -0.45
C ALA A 173 14.53 10.10 0.36
N TRP A 174 14.28 8.93 -0.22
CA TRP A 174 13.65 7.81 0.49
C TRP A 174 14.40 7.39 1.77
N ARG A 175 15.74 7.48 1.80
CA ARG A 175 16.55 7.15 2.99
C ARG A 175 16.26 8.11 4.12
N TRP A 176 16.28 9.39 3.81
CA TRP A 176 15.97 10.47 4.76
C TRP A 176 14.53 10.41 5.24
N LEU A 177 13.59 10.11 4.34
CA LEU A 177 12.18 9.98 4.68
C LEU A 177 11.89 8.77 5.59
N LEU A 178 12.60 7.65 5.43
CA LEU A 178 12.47 6.52 6.34
C LEU A 178 13.15 6.79 7.70
N ALA A 179 14.29 7.49 7.68
CA ALA A 179 15.04 7.82 8.88
C ALA A 179 14.44 8.96 9.70
N SER A 180 13.66 9.85 9.09
CA SER A 180 13.04 11.01 9.76
C SER A 180 12.12 10.59 10.90
N ALA A 181 11.53 9.40 10.85
CA ALA A 181 10.72 8.83 11.93
C ALA A 181 11.50 8.61 13.23
N ALA A 182 12.84 8.50 13.16
CA ALA A 182 13.69 8.40 14.34
C ALA A 182 13.67 9.68 15.19
N LEU A 183 13.42 10.86 14.58
CA LEU A 183 13.42 12.13 15.30
C LEU A 183 12.25 12.23 16.32
N PRO A 184 10.97 12.08 15.94
CA PRO A 184 9.89 12.08 16.91
C PRO A 184 9.98 10.88 17.86
N ALA A 185 10.45 9.71 17.40
CA ALA A 185 10.68 8.55 18.26
C ALA A 185 11.73 8.83 19.35
N LEU A 186 12.85 9.47 18.99
CA LEU A 186 13.92 9.83 19.92
C LEU A 186 13.41 10.83 20.96
N LEU A 187 12.69 11.87 20.53
CA LEU A 187 12.10 12.85 21.42
C LEU A 187 11.21 12.18 22.47
N ILE A 188 10.32 11.28 22.03
CA ILE A 188 9.45 10.53 22.94
C ILE A 188 10.25 9.60 23.85
N THR A 189 11.28 8.93 23.34
CA THR A 189 12.17 8.09 24.14
C THR A 189 12.82 8.88 25.28
N LEU A 190 13.33 10.08 25.00
CA LEU A 190 13.93 10.97 26.00
C LEU A 190 12.89 11.47 27.02
N LEU A 191 11.70 11.87 26.56
CA LEU A 191 10.64 12.38 27.42
C LEU A 191 9.99 11.30 28.30
N ARG A 192 10.04 10.02 27.88
CA ARG A 192 9.60 8.84 28.66
C ARG A 192 10.54 8.52 29.82
N TRP A 193 11.79 9.00 29.78
CA TRP A 193 12.75 8.75 30.86
C TRP A 193 12.23 9.34 32.18
N GLY A 194 12.15 8.49 33.22
CA GLY A 194 11.61 8.88 34.53
C GLY A 194 10.09 8.84 34.67
N THR A 195 9.36 8.28 33.70
CA THR A 195 7.94 7.90 33.92
C THR A 195 7.84 6.80 34.98
N PRO A 196 6.89 6.88 35.93
CA PRO A 196 6.71 5.83 36.93
C PRO A 196 6.03 4.60 36.35
N GLU A 197 6.22 3.46 37.01
CA GLU A 197 5.45 2.25 36.74
C GLU A 197 3.99 2.39 37.19
N SER A 198 3.09 1.61 36.60
CA SER A 198 1.67 1.62 36.97
C SER A 198 1.45 1.19 38.43
N PRO A 199 0.81 2.02 39.27
CA PRO A 199 0.45 1.65 40.64
C PRO A 199 -0.44 0.41 40.69
N ARG A 200 -1.35 0.27 39.71
CA ARG A 200 -2.26 -0.89 39.61
C ARG A 200 -1.52 -2.17 39.25
N TRP A 201 -0.44 -2.08 38.48
CA TRP A 201 0.43 -3.22 38.22
C TRP A 201 1.19 -3.63 39.47
N LEU A 202 1.82 -2.65 40.14
CA LEU A 202 2.64 -2.87 41.33
C LEU A 202 1.84 -3.53 42.46
N LEU A 203 0.63 -3.04 42.74
CA LEU A 203 -0.27 -3.68 43.71
C LEU A 203 -0.51 -5.16 43.40
N ARG A 204 -0.67 -5.50 42.12
CA ARG A 204 -0.91 -6.89 41.72
C ARG A 204 0.32 -7.77 41.74
N GLN A 205 1.51 -7.18 41.60
CA GLN A 205 2.78 -7.89 41.84
C GLN A 205 3.11 -8.01 43.34
N GLY A 206 2.26 -7.47 44.22
CA GLY A 206 2.52 -7.44 45.67
C GLY A 206 3.51 -6.35 46.10
N HIS A 207 3.89 -5.44 45.19
CA HIS A 207 4.78 -4.31 45.49
C HIS A 207 3.98 -3.11 46.04
N PHE A 208 3.33 -3.30 47.19
CA PHE A 208 2.43 -2.30 47.79
C PHE A 208 3.14 -0.99 48.12
N ALA A 209 4.32 -1.06 48.75
CA ALA A 209 5.08 0.12 49.17
C ALA A 209 5.42 1.04 47.98
N GLU A 210 5.86 0.46 46.85
CA GLU A 210 6.16 1.20 45.63
C GLU A 210 4.89 1.82 45.01
N ALA A 211 3.79 1.05 44.96
CA ALA A 211 2.53 1.54 44.43
C ALA A 211 2.01 2.76 45.19
N HIS A 212 2.01 2.67 46.53
CA HIS A 212 1.63 3.79 47.40
C HIS A 212 2.60 4.96 47.25
N ALA A 213 3.91 4.74 47.21
CA ALA A 213 4.90 5.80 47.05
C ALA A 213 4.68 6.62 45.76
N ILE A 214 4.35 5.95 44.64
CA ILE A 214 4.02 6.62 43.38
C ILE A 214 2.74 7.45 43.54
N VAL A 215 1.69 6.89 44.13
CA VAL A 215 0.43 7.62 44.33
C VAL A 215 0.59 8.82 45.26
N HIS A 216 1.29 8.65 46.38
CA HIS A 216 1.63 9.73 47.30
C HIS A 216 2.41 10.85 46.61
N ARG A 217 3.39 10.49 45.77
CA ARG A 217 4.24 11.46 45.07
C ARG A 217 3.49 12.27 44.01
N TYR A 218 2.59 11.65 43.25
CA TYR A 218 1.97 12.28 42.07
C TYR A 218 0.52 12.75 42.27
N PHE A 219 -0.20 12.15 43.22
CA PHE A 219 -1.62 12.45 43.50
C PHE A 219 -1.84 12.96 44.93
N GLY A 220 -0.91 12.70 45.83
CA GLY A 220 -0.94 13.18 47.22
C GLY A 220 -1.44 12.13 48.21
N PRO A 221 -1.27 12.39 49.52
CA PRO A 221 -1.48 11.36 50.55
C PRO A 221 -2.91 11.01 50.92
N HIS A 222 -3.87 11.79 50.44
CA HIS A 222 -5.30 11.55 50.63
C HIS A 222 -5.88 10.59 49.57
N VAL A 223 -5.07 10.10 48.63
CA VAL A 223 -5.54 9.27 47.52
C VAL A 223 -5.42 7.80 47.84
N LEU A 224 -6.54 7.09 47.78
CA LEU A 224 -6.61 5.65 47.98
C LEU A 224 -6.50 4.91 46.65
N LEU A 225 -5.60 3.93 46.61
CA LEU A 225 -5.70 2.84 45.65
C LEU A 225 -6.81 1.89 46.14
N GLY A 226 -7.67 1.41 45.24
CA GLY A 226 -8.78 0.52 45.62
C GLY A 226 -8.35 -0.80 46.26
N ASP A 227 -9.32 -1.59 46.72
CA ASP A 227 -9.13 -2.78 47.57
C ASP A 227 -7.99 -3.72 47.12
N GLU A 228 -7.14 -4.10 48.07
CA GLU A 228 -5.92 -4.91 47.95
C GLU A 228 -6.18 -6.39 47.63
N VAL A 229 -6.82 -6.69 46.50
CA VAL A 229 -7.07 -8.08 46.11
C VAL A 229 -5.93 -8.62 45.24
N VAL A 230 -4.96 -9.28 45.88
CA VAL A 230 -3.96 -10.10 45.18
C VAL A 230 -4.68 -11.34 44.63
N THR A 231 -4.97 -11.34 43.33
CA THR A 231 -5.30 -12.57 42.62
C THR A 231 -4.12 -12.96 41.74
N ALA A 232 -3.25 -13.82 42.28
CA ALA A 232 -2.20 -14.47 41.52
C ALA A 232 -2.84 -15.25 40.37
N THR A 233 -2.60 -14.82 39.14
CA THR A 233 -3.04 -15.55 37.94
C THR A 233 -1.81 -15.83 37.11
N HIS A 234 -1.52 -17.11 36.88
CA HIS A 234 -0.51 -17.52 35.90
C HIS A 234 -0.96 -17.03 34.52
N LYS A 235 -0.25 -16.04 33.98
CA LYS A 235 -0.65 -15.28 32.78
C LYS A 235 -0.15 -15.96 31.53
N HIS A 236 -0.84 -17.03 31.11
CA HIS A 236 -0.58 -17.63 29.80
C HIS A 236 -1.55 -17.06 28.75
N ILE A 237 -1.15 -17.06 27.48
CA ILE A 237 -2.04 -16.68 26.37
C ILE A 237 -3.33 -17.53 26.33
N LYS A 238 -3.28 -18.75 26.89
CA LYS A 238 -4.43 -19.66 27.02
C LYS A 238 -5.54 -19.08 27.90
N THR A 239 -5.21 -18.16 28.82
CA THR A 239 -6.18 -17.48 29.69
C THR A 239 -7.20 -16.67 28.87
N LEU A 240 -6.80 -16.11 27.73
CA LEU A 240 -7.69 -15.39 26.82
C LEU A 240 -8.81 -16.28 26.25
N PHE A 241 -8.60 -17.59 26.20
CA PHE A 241 -9.53 -18.59 25.66
C PHE A 241 -10.27 -19.36 26.75
N SER A 242 -10.11 -18.98 28.02
CA SER A 242 -10.90 -19.54 29.12
C SER A 242 -12.38 -19.20 28.99
N SER A 243 -13.25 -19.98 29.64
CA SER A 243 -14.70 -19.76 29.65
C SER A 243 -15.10 -18.34 30.06
N ARG A 244 -14.27 -17.70 30.91
CA ARG A 244 -14.45 -16.33 31.41
C ARG A 244 -14.14 -15.25 30.37
N TYR A 245 -13.14 -15.45 29.50
CA TYR A 245 -12.59 -14.38 28.66
C TYR A 245 -12.77 -14.58 27.16
N TRP A 246 -13.04 -15.80 26.67
CA TRP A 246 -13.08 -16.08 25.23
C TRP A 246 -14.05 -15.17 24.45
N ARG A 247 -15.22 -14.84 25.02
CA ARG A 247 -16.20 -13.94 24.37
C ARG A 247 -15.65 -12.54 24.17
N ARG A 248 -14.88 -12.04 25.15
CA ARG A 248 -14.24 -10.72 25.09
C ARG A 248 -13.10 -10.73 24.08
N THR A 249 -12.32 -11.81 24.05
CA THR A 249 -11.23 -12.02 23.07
C THR A 249 -11.77 -12.09 21.66
N ALA A 250 -12.79 -12.92 21.41
CA ALA A 250 -13.43 -13.06 20.10
C ALA A 250 -14.05 -11.73 19.64
N PHE A 251 -14.82 -11.06 20.50
CA PHE A 251 -15.43 -9.77 20.19
C PHE A 251 -14.39 -8.73 19.75
N ASN A 252 -13.35 -8.51 20.58
CA ASN A 252 -12.34 -7.49 20.27
C ASN A 252 -11.51 -7.86 19.04
N SER A 253 -11.22 -9.15 18.82
CA SER A 253 -10.46 -9.59 17.65
C SER A 253 -11.26 -9.42 16.36
N VAL A 254 -12.52 -9.87 16.32
CA VAL A 254 -13.39 -9.77 15.14
C VAL A 254 -13.68 -8.31 14.80
N PHE A 255 -14.06 -7.51 15.79
CA PHE A 255 -14.27 -6.07 15.61
C PHE A 255 -13.06 -5.40 14.96
N PHE A 256 -11.86 -5.65 15.51
CA PHE A 256 -10.65 -4.98 15.06
C PHE A 256 -10.24 -5.45 13.65
N VAL A 257 -10.37 -6.75 13.36
CA VAL A 257 -10.16 -7.31 12.01
C VAL A 257 -11.13 -6.68 10.99
N CYS A 258 -12.42 -6.64 11.30
CA CYS A 258 -13.44 -6.07 10.40
C CYS A 258 -13.27 -4.58 10.16
N LEU A 259 -12.63 -3.85 11.09
CA LEU A 259 -12.29 -2.44 10.92
C LEU A 259 -11.03 -2.24 10.09
N VAL A 260 -10.00 -3.06 10.34
CA VAL A 260 -8.67 -2.91 9.75
C VAL A 260 -8.62 -3.40 8.30
N ILE A 261 -9.35 -4.45 7.92
CA ILE A 261 -9.35 -4.95 6.54
C ILE A 261 -9.80 -3.86 5.54
N PRO A 262 -11.00 -3.25 5.67
CA PRO A 262 -11.45 -2.24 4.71
C PRO A 262 -10.56 -1.00 4.72
N TRP A 263 -10.01 -0.64 5.89
CA TRP A 263 -9.02 0.43 6.02
C TRP A 263 -7.83 0.18 5.10
N PHE A 264 -7.11 -0.93 5.29
CA PHE A 264 -5.91 -1.19 4.51
C PHE A 264 -6.21 -1.36 3.02
N VAL A 265 -7.29 -2.07 2.64
CA VAL A 265 -7.64 -2.25 1.23
C VAL A 265 -7.87 -0.90 0.55
N ILE A 266 -8.71 -0.04 1.13
CA ILE A 266 -9.07 1.23 0.50
C ILE A 266 -7.89 2.20 0.46
N TYR A 267 -7.10 2.27 1.53
CA TYR A 267 -5.95 3.18 1.56
C TYR A 267 -4.74 2.68 0.77
N THR A 268 -4.62 1.37 0.53
CA THR A 268 -3.60 0.82 -0.37
C THR A 268 -3.93 1.13 -1.82
N TRP A 269 -5.20 0.96 -2.21
CA TRP A 269 -5.67 1.20 -3.58
C TRP A 269 -6.21 2.62 -3.79
N LEU A 270 -5.86 3.53 -2.88
CA LEU A 270 -6.41 4.88 -2.83
C LEU A 270 -6.21 5.67 -4.12
N PRO A 271 -5.03 5.68 -4.76
CA PRO A 271 -4.84 6.43 -6.01
C PRO A 271 -5.72 5.89 -7.14
N THR A 272 -5.90 4.58 -7.21
CA THR A 272 -6.76 3.91 -8.20
C THR A 272 -8.23 4.23 -7.93
N ILE A 273 -8.67 4.14 -6.68
CA ILE A 273 -10.04 4.50 -6.27
C ILE A 273 -10.30 5.99 -6.53
N ALA A 274 -9.35 6.89 -6.26
CA ALA A 274 -9.51 8.31 -6.54
C ALA A 274 -9.70 8.59 -8.04
N GLN A 275 -8.93 7.91 -8.90
CA GLN A 275 -9.07 8.01 -10.36
C GLN A 275 -10.43 7.51 -10.86
N THR A 276 -10.95 6.39 -10.33
CA THR A 276 -12.26 5.86 -10.74
C THR A 276 -13.44 6.73 -10.31
N ILE A 277 -13.24 7.57 -9.29
CA ILE A 277 -14.27 8.52 -8.83
C ILE A 277 -14.05 9.95 -9.40
N GLY A 278 -13.12 10.13 -10.35
CA GLY A 278 -12.95 11.37 -11.11
C GLY A 278 -12.04 12.41 -10.47
N LEU A 279 -11.24 12.05 -9.47
CA LEU A 279 -10.17 12.88 -8.93
C LEU A 279 -8.87 12.58 -9.70
N GLU A 280 -8.56 13.40 -10.70
CA GLU A 280 -7.42 13.16 -11.61
C GLU A 280 -6.06 13.61 -11.03
N ASP A 281 -6.05 14.57 -10.08
CA ASP A 281 -4.83 14.96 -9.38
C ASP A 281 -4.62 14.12 -8.11
N ALA A 282 -3.59 13.29 -8.14
CA ALA A 282 -3.22 12.40 -7.03
C ALA A 282 -2.90 13.17 -5.74
N LEU A 283 -2.37 14.40 -5.84
CA LEU A 283 -2.08 15.24 -4.68
C LEU A 283 -3.37 15.74 -4.03
N THR A 284 -4.25 16.37 -4.81
CA THR A 284 -5.56 16.84 -4.34
C THR A 284 -6.38 15.69 -3.75
N ALA A 285 -6.38 14.53 -4.39
CA ALA A 285 -7.03 13.33 -3.87
C ALA A 285 -6.46 12.90 -2.51
N SER A 286 -5.12 12.79 -2.41
CA SER A 286 -4.44 12.41 -1.16
C SER A 286 -4.72 13.39 -0.03
N LEU A 287 -4.64 14.70 -0.29
CA LEU A 287 -4.90 15.74 0.71
C LEU A 287 -6.36 15.78 1.16
N MET A 288 -7.30 15.67 0.21
CA MET A 288 -8.72 15.62 0.53
C MET A 288 -9.05 14.41 1.41
N LEU A 289 -8.47 13.25 1.11
CA LEU A 289 -8.69 12.03 1.87
C LEU A 289 -8.07 12.08 3.27
N ASN A 290 -6.86 12.62 3.39
CA ASN A 290 -6.24 12.91 4.67
C ASN A 290 -7.10 13.87 5.52
N ALA A 291 -7.73 14.88 4.89
CA ALA A 291 -8.66 15.76 5.58
C ALA A 291 -9.92 15.01 6.05
N LEU A 292 -10.51 14.14 5.22
CA LEU A 292 -11.65 13.31 5.60
C LEU A 292 -11.32 12.37 6.77
N LEU A 293 -10.10 11.84 6.80
CA LEU A 293 -9.61 11.03 7.91
C LEU A 293 -9.56 11.84 9.22
N ILE A 294 -8.99 13.04 9.20
CA ILE A 294 -8.92 13.91 10.37
C ILE A 294 -10.33 14.30 10.83
N VAL A 295 -11.19 14.74 9.91
CA VAL A 295 -12.58 15.12 10.20
C VAL A 295 -13.34 13.94 10.81
N GLY A 296 -13.23 12.76 10.21
CA GLY A 296 -13.84 11.54 10.72
C GLY A 296 -13.33 11.17 12.10
N ALA A 297 -12.02 11.26 12.35
CA ALA A 297 -11.44 10.94 13.65
C ALA A 297 -11.94 11.89 14.74
N LEU A 298 -11.96 13.21 14.48
CA LEU A 298 -12.49 14.23 15.38
C LEU A 298 -13.99 14.03 15.65
N LEU A 299 -14.77 13.75 14.60
CA LEU A 299 -16.19 13.42 14.73
C LEU A 299 -16.39 12.18 15.59
N GLY A 300 -15.61 11.13 15.36
CA GLY A 300 -15.66 9.90 16.15
C GLY A 300 -15.33 10.12 17.63
N LEU A 301 -14.40 11.03 17.94
CA LEU A 301 -14.10 11.41 19.32
C LEU A 301 -15.32 12.05 20.00
N VAL A 302 -16.01 12.96 19.31
CA VAL A 302 -17.26 13.57 19.80
C VAL A 302 -18.36 12.53 19.95
N LEU A 303 -18.57 11.68 18.93
CA LEU A 303 -19.59 10.63 18.94
C LEU A 303 -19.35 9.58 20.02
N THR A 304 -18.09 9.28 20.36
CA THR A 304 -17.74 8.40 21.47
C THR A 304 -18.20 8.95 22.82
N HIS A 305 -18.19 10.27 22.98
CA HIS A 305 -18.70 10.92 24.20
C HIS A 305 -20.23 11.00 24.24
N LEU A 306 -20.88 11.19 23.08
CA LEU A 306 -22.33 11.38 22.99
C LEU A 306 -23.13 10.08 22.91
N LEU A 307 -22.57 9.05 22.28
CA LEU A 307 -23.27 7.79 22.01
C LEU A 307 -22.72 6.66 22.88
N ALA A 308 -23.61 5.75 23.28
CA ALA A 308 -23.18 4.50 23.90
C ALA A 308 -22.29 3.70 22.92
N HIS A 309 -21.14 3.22 23.37
CA HIS A 309 -20.13 2.55 22.53
C HIS A 309 -20.74 1.43 21.65
N ARG A 310 -21.68 0.64 22.19
CA ARG A 310 -22.36 -0.43 21.44
C ARG A 310 -23.20 0.11 20.27
N LYS A 311 -23.94 1.20 20.49
CA LYS A 311 -24.80 1.81 19.45
C LYS A 311 -23.93 2.47 18.38
N PHE A 312 -22.87 3.17 18.80
CA PHE A 312 -21.93 3.79 17.88
C PHE A 312 -21.26 2.74 16.99
N LEU A 313 -20.74 1.67 17.59
CA LEU A 313 -20.12 0.57 16.88
C LEU A 313 -21.06 -0.05 15.83
N LEU A 314 -22.22 -0.54 16.25
CA LEU A 314 -23.17 -1.22 15.35
C LEU A 314 -23.70 -0.27 14.26
N GLY A 315 -24.04 0.96 14.63
CA GLY A 315 -24.51 1.98 13.69
C GLY A 315 -23.46 2.30 12.62
N SER A 316 -22.19 2.46 13.01
CA SER A 316 -21.09 2.70 12.06
C SER A 316 -20.86 1.49 11.15
N PHE A 317 -20.85 0.27 11.67
CA PHE A 317 -20.68 -0.92 10.82
C PHE A 317 -21.83 -1.12 9.83
N LEU A 318 -23.07 -0.87 10.23
CA LEU A 318 -24.22 -0.89 9.33
C LEU A 318 -24.11 0.20 8.24
N LEU A 319 -23.68 1.40 8.62
CA LEU A 319 -23.46 2.49 7.69
C LEU A 319 -22.35 2.18 6.69
N LEU A 320 -21.22 1.62 7.15
CA LEU A 320 -20.11 1.19 6.29
C LEU A 320 -20.52 0.09 5.32
N ALA A 321 -21.31 -0.89 5.77
CA ALA A 321 -21.83 -1.92 4.90
C ALA A 321 -22.80 -1.34 3.85
N ALA A 322 -23.71 -0.46 4.27
CA ALA A 322 -24.66 0.18 3.36
C ALA A 322 -23.96 1.03 2.29
N THR A 323 -22.98 1.86 2.68
CA THR A 323 -22.25 2.70 1.72
C THR A 323 -21.47 1.85 0.71
N LEU A 324 -20.79 0.78 1.15
CA LEU A 324 -20.09 -0.13 0.24
C LEU A 324 -21.04 -0.86 -0.73
N VAL A 325 -22.15 -1.41 -0.23
CA VAL A 325 -23.13 -2.13 -1.06
C VAL A 325 -23.75 -1.20 -2.11
N VAL A 326 -24.15 0.00 -1.71
CA VAL A 326 -24.75 0.97 -2.65
C VAL A 326 -23.70 1.45 -3.65
N MET A 327 -22.47 1.73 -3.23
CA MET A 327 -21.38 2.09 -4.16
C MET A 327 -21.10 0.99 -5.19
N ALA A 328 -21.18 -0.28 -4.80
CA ALA A 328 -20.95 -1.40 -5.71
C ALA A 328 -22.01 -1.52 -6.82
N CYS A 329 -23.22 -0.99 -6.60
CA CYS A 329 -24.30 -1.01 -7.58
C CYS A 329 -24.37 0.24 -8.47
N LEU A 330 -23.58 1.29 -8.18
CA LEU A 330 -23.63 2.57 -8.87
C LEU A 330 -22.57 2.70 -9.97
N PRO A 331 -22.87 3.42 -11.07
CA PRO A 331 -21.86 3.76 -12.07
C PRO A 331 -20.68 4.54 -11.46
N SER A 332 -19.46 4.23 -11.93
CA SER A 332 -18.25 4.95 -11.54
C SER A 332 -18.33 6.45 -11.90
N GLY A 333 -17.89 7.31 -10.99
CA GLY A 333 -17.83 8.76 -11.22
C GLY A 333 -19.13 9.55 -11.00
N SER A 334 -20.21 8.91 -10.53
CA SER A 334 -21.43 9.66 -10.15
C SER A 334 -21.19 10.53 -8.90
N SER A 335 -21.88 11.68 -8.79
CA SER A 335 -21.81 12.54 -7.59
C SER A 335 -22.27 11.83 -6.32
N LEU A 336 -23.19 10.87 -6.47
CA LEU A 336 -23.64 10.00 -5.37
C LEU A 336 -22.52 9.04 -4.92
N THR A 337 -21.76 8.46 -5.85
CA THR A 337 -20.60 7.60 -5.54
C THR A 337 -19.54 8.37 -4.75
N LEU A 338 -19.26 9.63 -5.12
CA LEU A 338 -18.38 10.52 -4.36
C LEU A 338 -18.88 10.77 -2.93
N LEU A 339 -20.16 11.12 -2.79
CA LEU A 339 -20.77 11.38 -1.49
C LEU A 339 -20.71 10.15 -0.57
N LEU A 340 -20.99 8.97 -1.11
CA LEU A 340 -20.93 7.71 -0.37
C LEU A 340 -19.50 7.36 0.03
N PHE A 341 -18.51 7.64 -0.83
CA PHE A 341 -17.10 7.45 -0.50
C PHE A 341 -16.62 8.38 0.61
N VAL A 342 -17.05 9.65 0.60
CA VAL A 342 -16.79 10.62 1.67
C VAL A 342 -17.42 10.14 2.98
N LEU A 343 -18.67 9.69 2.93
CA LEU A 343 -19.39 9.16 4.08
C LEU A 343 -18.73 7.89 4.64
N PHE A 344 -18.31 6.98 3.76
CA PHE A 344 -17.57 5.78 4.14
C PHE A 344 -16.25 6.15 4.83
N SER A 345 -15.43 7.01 4.21
CA SER A 345 -14.09 7.37 4.69
C SER A 345 -14.14 8.11 6.03
N THR A 346 -15.11 8.99 6.22
CA THR A 346 -15.32 9.68 7.50
C THR A 346 -15.85 8.73 8.58
N THR A 347 -16.77 7.82 8.23
CA THR A 347 -17.34 6.84 9.17
C THR A 347 -16.31 5.82 9.63
N ILE A 348 -15.46 5.31 8.73
CA ILE A 348 -14.43 4.33 9.09
C ILE A 348 -13.37 4.96 10.00
N SER A 349 -13.02 6.23 9.76
CA SER A 349 -12.17 7.01 10.67
C SER A 349 -12.84 7.28 12.01
N ALA A 350 -14.14 7.60 12.03
CA ALA A 350 -14.87 7.83 13.27
C ALA A 350 -14.90 6.60 14.16
N VAL A 351 -15.26 5.43 13.62
CA VAL A 351 -15.37 4.18 14.39
C VAL A 351 -14.01 3.66 14.87
N SER A 352 -12.91 4.08 14.23
CA SER A 352 -11.54 3.72 14.63
C SER A 352 -11.19 4.20 16.04
N ASN A 353 -11.84 5.25 16.57
CA ASN A 353 -11.63 5.70 17.96
C ASN A 353 -11.97 4.62 18.99
N LEU A 354 -12.91 3.72 18.66
CA LEU A 354 -13.31 2.62 19.56
C LEU A 354 -12.21 1.56 19.74
N VAL A 355 -11.21 1.52 18.85
CA VAL A 355 -10.06 0.61 18.93
C VAL A 355 -9.22 0.88 20.18
N GLY A 356 -9.03 2.15 20.57
CA GLY A 356 -8.29 2.50 21.78
C GLY A 356 -9.05 2.21 23.07
N ILE A 357 -10.38 2.09 22.99
CA ILE A 357 -11.28 2.05 24.15
C ILE A 357 -11.74 0.63 24.44
N LEU A 358 -12.38 -0.04 23.47
CA LEU A 358 -13.08 -1.31 23.71
C LEU A 358 -12.16 -2.41 24.22
N PRO A 359 -10.96 -2.66 23.64
CA PRO A 359 -10.05 -3.67 24.16
C PRO A 359 -9.55 -3.32 25.57
N ALA A 360 -9.12 -2.07 25.79
CA ALA A 360 -8.58 -1.63 27.08
C ALA A 360 -9.61 -1.71 28.22
N GLU A 361 -10.88 -1.44 27.93
CA GLU A 361 -11.98 -1.55 28.90
C GLU A 361 -12.53 -2.97 29.05
N SER A 362 -12.46 -3.79 28.00
CA SER A 362 -12.94 -5.18 28.02
C SER A 362 -12.10 -6.06 28.93
N PHE A 363 -10.79 -5.85 28.97
CA PHE A 363 -9.89 -6.70 29.72
C PHE A 363 -9.55 -6.12 31.10
N PRO A 364 -9.59 -6.95 32.15
CA PRO A 364 -9.14 -6.53 33.48
C PRO A 364 -7.61 -6.37 33.50
N THR A 365 -7.10 -5.59 34.46
CA THR A 365 -5.68 -5.14 34.55
C THR A 365 -4.64 -6.28 34.53
N ASP A 366 -5.04 -7.51 34.86
CA ASP A 366 -4.21 -8.72 34.90
C ASP A 366 -3.77 -9.18 33.52
N ILE A 367 -4.70 -9.12 32.58
CA ILE A 367 -4.55 -9.63 31.21
C ILE A 367 -4.80 -8.53 30.19
N ARG A 368 -4.82 -7.25 30.61
CA ARG A 368 -5.17 -6.13 29.74
C ARG A 368 -4.17 -5.98 28.60
N SER A 369 -2.88 -5.91 28.91
CA SER A 369 -1.84 -5.78 27.88
C SER A 369 -1.80 -7.00 26.97
N LEU A 370 -1.93 -8.20 27.53
CA LEU A 370 -2.07 -9.44 26.77
C LEU A 370 -3.30 -9.46 25.84
N GLY A 371 -4.48 -9.04 26.32
CA GLY A 371 -5.73 -9.04 25.56
C GLY A 371 -5.80 -7.96 24.48
N VAL A 372 -5.32 -6.75 24.80
CA VAL A 372 -5.14 -5.66 23.83
C VAL A 372 -4.14 -6.09 22.75
N GLY A 373 -2.98 -6.63 23.16
CA GLY A 373 -1.96 -7.12 22.25
C GLY A 373 -2.46 -8.23 21.33
N PHE A 374 -3.21 -9.20 21.85
CA PHE A 374 -3.82 -10.24 21.03
C PHE A 374 -4.83 -9.70 20.01
N ALA A 375 -5.72 -8.80 20.40
CA ALA A 375 -6.68 -8.19 19.48
C ALA A 375 -5.96 -7.36 18.38
N THR A 376 -4.92 -6.61 18.75
CA THR A 376 -4.06 -5.89 17.80
C THR A 376 -3.37 -6.85 16.84
N ALA A 377 -2.83 -7.97 17.33
CA ALA A 377 -2.20 -8.98 16.49
C ALA A 377 -3.20 -9.56 15.47
N MET A 378 -4.37 -9.99 15.93
CA MET A 378 -5.41 -10.53 15.05
C MET A 378 -5.79 -9.54 13.93
N SER A 379 -5.85 -8.24 14.25
CA SER A 379 -6.11 -7.19 13.24
C SER A 379 -5.13 -7.22 12.06
N ARG A 380 -3.88 -7.64 12.28
CA ARG A 380 -2.84 -7.71 11.23
C ARG A 380 -2.92 -8.96 10.36
N LEU A 381 -3.45 -10.08 10.88
CA LEU A 381 -3.71 -11.27 10.07
C LEU A 381 -4.79 -11.00 9.00
N GLY A 382 -5.82 -10.22 9.36
CA GLY A 382 -6.82 -9.76 8.40
C GLY A 382 -6.21 -8.91 7.28
N ALA A 383 -5.33 -7.97 7.62
CA ALA A 383 -4.62 -7.15 6.64
C ALA A 383 -3.66 -7.98 5.75
N ALA A 384 -3.02 -9.02 6.28
CA ALA A 384 -2.14 -9.91 5.52
C ALA A 384 -2.90 -10.77 4.49
N GLN A 385 -4.14 -11.21 4.79
CA GLN A 385 -4.98 -11.97 3.85
C GLN A 385 -5.64 -11.09 2.79
N GLY A 386 -5.94 -9.82 3.13
CA GLY A 386 -6.38 -8.80 2.16
C GLY A 386 -5.32 -8.44 1.10
N ASN A 387 -4.08 -8.88 1.32
CA ASN A 387 -2.95 -8.81 0.39
C ASN A 387 -2.73 -10.14 -0.36
N SER A 388 -3.81 -10.85 -0.69
CA SER A 388 -3.77 -11.67 -1.90
C SER A 388 -3.30 -10.72 -3.00
N GLY A 389 -2.16 -11.02 -3.65
CA GLY A 389 -1.59 -10.16 -4.70
C GLY A 389 -2.64 -9.76 -5.73
N PRO A 390 -2.36 -8.75 -6.59
CA PRO A 390 -3.36 -8.25 -7.53
C PRO A 390 -4.01 -9.45 -8.22
N ASP A 391 -5.33 -9.52 -8.15
CA ASP A 391 -6.07 -10.47 -8.96
C ASP A 391 -5.52 -10.32 -10.37
N VAL A 392 -4.98 -11.38 -10.95
CA VAL A 392 -4.33 -11.31 -12.27
C VAL A 392 -5.38 -11.00 -13.34
N SER A 393 -6.67 -11.05 -12.98
CA SER A 393 -7.78 -10.45 -13.73
C SER A 393 -7.66 -8.92 -13.80
N LEU A 394 -7.23 -8.21 -12.74
CA LEU A 394 -7.05 -6.75 -12.66
C LEU A 394 -5.79 -6.24 -13.37
N LEU A 395 -4.80 -7.11 -13.64
CA LEU A 395 -3.59 -6.74 -14.39
C LEU A 395 -3.81 -6.57 -15.91
N ARG A 396 -5.02 -6.82 -16.41
CA ARG A 396 -5.29 -6.85 -17.85
C ARG A 396 -6.19 -5.73 -18.33
N SER A 397 -5.53 -4.65 -18.72
CA SER A 397 -5.84 -3.85 -19.91
C SER A 397 -4.85 -2.67 -19.96
N LEU A 398 -3.55 -2.91 -19.80
CA LEU A 398 -2.55 -1.86 -20.00
C LEU A 398 -2.08 -1.91 -21.45
N LEU A 399 -2.05 -0.74 -22.11
CA LEU A 399 -1.36 -0.61 -23.38
C LEU A 399 0.12 -0.90 -23.12
N GLY A 400 0.68 -1.92 -23.77
CA GLY A 400 2.07 -2.32 -23.55
C GLY A 400 3.05 -1.22 -23.96
N ALA A 401 4.28 -1.31 -23.47
CA ALA A 401 5.36 -0.37 -23.78
C ALA A 401 5.57 -0.26 -25.31
N ASP A 402 5.60 -1.41 -25.99
CA ASP A 402 5.79 -1.46 -27.43
C ASP A 402 4.61 -0.83 -28.21
N GLU A 403 3.36 -1.08 -27.80
CA GLU A 403 2.18 -0.45 -28.40
C GLU A 403 2.12 1.06 -28.14
N GLN A 404 2.52 1.51 -26.94
CA GLN A 404 2.65 2.93 -26.63
C GLN A 404 3.69 3.61 -27.53
N ALA A 405 4.84 2.96 -27.75
CA ALA A 405 5.86 3.45 -28.67
C ALA A 405 5.37 3.49 -30.12
N ALA A 406 4.66 2.45 -30.58
CA ALA A 406 4.05 2.41 -31.90
C ALA A 406 3.08 3.59 -32.13
N ALA A 407 2.16 3.82 -31.19
CA ALA A 407 1.20 4.91 -31.26
C ALA A 407 1.89 6.29 -31.22
N ALA A 408 2.90 6.47 -30.37
CA ALA A 408 3.66 7.71 -30.28
C ALA A 408 4.41 8.03 -31.58
N LEU A 409 5.02 7.03 -32.22
CA LEU A 409 5.71 7.19 -33.50
C LEU A 409 4.73 7.57 -34.63
N LEU A 410 3.56 6.94 -34.69
CA LEU A 410 2.51 7.31 -35.66
C LEU A 410 2.06 8.77 -35.49
N LEU A 411 1.80 9.19 -34.26
CA LEU A 411 1.41 10.56 -33.95
C LEU A 411 2.52 11.57 -34.29
N ALA A 412 3.78 11.20 -34.07
CA ALA A 412 4.92 12.03 -34.45
C ALA A 412 5.02 12.21 -35.98
N GLN A 413 4.83 11.14 -36.76
CA GLN A 413 4.80 11.22 -38.23
C GLN A 413 3.67 12.12 -38.72
N ARG A 414 2.47 11.98 -38.15
CA ARG A 414 1.32 12.83 -38.48
C ARG A 414 1.58 14.30 -38.15
N LYS A 415 2.18 14.58 -36.99
CA LYS A 415 2.55 15.95 -36.57
C LYS A 415 3.59 16.59 -37.50
N ASN A 416 4.45 15.78 -38.10
CA ASN A 416 5.46 16.22 -39.07
C ASN A 416 4.88 16.42 -40.48
N GLY A 417 3.55 16.32 -40.65
CA GLY A 417 2.86 16.67 -41.89
C GLY A 417 2.60 15.50 -42.84
N THR A 418 2.90 14.25 -42.45
CA THR A 418 2.58 13.08 -43.28
C THR A 418 1.06 12.83 -43.25
N PRO A 419 0.36 12.91 -44.40
CA PRO A 419 -1.08 12.68 -44.46
C PRO A 419 -1.39 11.20 -44.22
N MET A 420 -2.09 10.91 -43.13
CA MET A 420 -2.54 9.56 -42.78
C MET A 420 -3.80 9.60 -41.92
N SER A 421 -4.64 8.57 -42.08
CA SER A 421 -5.72 8.24 -41.15
C SER A 421 -5.21 7.23 -40.12
N LEU A 422 -5.65 7.35 -38.87
CA LEU A 422 -5.21 6.49 -37.78
C LEU A 422 -6.42 5.81 -37.13
N THR A 423 -6.43 4.48 -37.19
CA THR A 423 -7.44 3.63 -36.54
C THR A 423 -6.81 2.88 -35.37
N ALA A 424 -7.41 2.97 -34.19
CA ALA A 424 -7.02 2.22 -33.00
C ALA A 424 -7.89 0.98 -32.89
N LEU A 425 -7.30 -0.21 -32.97
CA LEU A 425 -8.02 -1.47 -32.83
C LEU A 425 -7.53 -2.22 -31.58
N SER A 426 -8.47 -2.67 -30.76
CA SER A 426 -8.20 -3.54 -29.62
C SER A 426 -9.15 -4.72 -29.60
N MET A 427 -8.69 -5.84 -29.06
CA MET A 427 -9.50 -7.04 -28.82
C MET A 427 -9.53 -7.31 -27.32
N GLY A 428 -10.70 -7.61 -26.77
CA GLY A 428 -10.88 -7.85 -25.34
C GLY A 428 -12.24 -7.38 -24.87
N ASP A 429 -12.35 -7.05 -23.59
CA ASP A 429 -13.59 -6.58 -22.98
C ASP A 429 -13.66 -5.05 -22.88
N GLU A 430 -14.68 -4.53 -22.19
CA GLU A 430 -14.92 -3.10 -22.02
C GLU A 430 -13.74 -2.32 -21.41
N ARG A 431 -12.77 -2.98 -20.77
CA ARG A 431 -11.61 -2.30 -20.18
C ARG A 431 -10.70 -1.69 -21.24
N ALA A 432 -10.69 -2.25 -22.46
CA ALA A 432 -9.97 -1.69 -23.60
C ALA A 432 -10.52 -0.31 -24.03
N LEU A 433 -11.78 0.02 -23.69
CA LEU A 433 -12.41 1.29 -24.06
C LEU A 433 -11.64 2.50 -23.52
N HIS A 434 -11.01 2.39 -22.35
CA HIS A 434 -10.22 3.48 -21.79
C HIS A 434 -9.07 3.88 -22.73
N TRP A 435 -8.28 2.91 -23.19
CA TRP A 435 -7.14 3.16 -24.07
C TRP A 435 -7.56 3.54 -25.48
N LEU A 436 -8.64 2.97 -25.98
CA LEU A 436 -9.22 3.39 -27.25
C LEU A 436 -9.62 4.89 -27.22
N ARG A 437 -10.32 5.33 -26.17
CA ARG A 437 -10.65 6.76 -25.97
C ARG A 437 -9.41 7.62 -25.78
N TYR A 438 -8.39 7.10 -25.11
CA TYR A 438 -7.12 7.80 -24.92
C TYR A 438 -6.43 8.05 -26.26
N LEU A 439 -6.35 7.05 -27.14
CA LEU A 439 -5.79 7.18 -28.48
C LEU A 439 -6.62 8.14 -29.34
N MET A 440 -7.95 8.08 -29.25
CA MET A 440 -8.81 9.05 -29.92
C MET A 440 -8.55 10.49 -29.45
N ALA A 441 -8.37 10.71 -28.15
CA ALA A 441 -8.02 12.01 -27.60
C ALA A 441 -6.66 12.53 -28.12
N LEU A 442 -5.75 11.63 -28.47
CA LEU A 442 -4.47 11.98 -29.10
C LEU A 442 -4.57 12.24 -30.61
N GLY A 443 -5.72 11.95 -31.22
CA GLY A 443 -5.97 12.21 -32.64
C GLY A 443 -6.11 10.96 -33.50
N PHE A 444 -6.36 9.78 -32.94
CA PHE A 444 -6.88 8.65 -33.72
C PHE A 444 -8.32 8.95 -34.14
N GLU A 445 -8.64 8.72 -35.41
CA GLU A 445 -9.93 9.08 -36.02
C GLU A 445 -11.00 8.05 -35.70
N GLU A 446 -10.60 6.78 -35.70
CA GLU A 446 -11.48 5.65 -35.43
C GLU A 446 -10.94 4.80 -34.29
N ALA A 447 -11.85 4.24 -33.51
CA ALA A 447 -11.56 3.25 -32.49
C ALA A 447 -12.48 2.05 -32.65
N VAL A 448 -11.89 0.85 -32.65
CA VAL A 448 -12.58 -0.41 -32.82
C VAL A 448 -12.29 -1.32 -31.64
N LEU A 449 -13.35 -1.85 -31.03
CA LEU A 449 -13.28 -2.91 -30.03
C LEU A 449 -13.85 -4.21 -30.64
N LEU A 450 -12.98 -5.19 -30.84
CA LEU A 450 -13.36 -6.58 -31.09
C LEU A 450 -13.67 -7.24 -29.75
N GLU A 451 -14.95 -7.21 -29.37
CA GLU A 451 -15.40 -7.52 -28.02
C GLU A 451 -15.47 -9.02 -27.77
N THR A 452 -14.75 -9.50 -26.76
CA THR A 452 -14.74 -10.91 -26.36
C THR A 452 -14.45 -11.04 -24.86
N ALA A 453 -15.12 -12.01 -24.21
CA ALA A 453 -14.88 -12.36 -22.80
C ALA A 453 -13.81 -13.46 -22.63
N ALA A 454 -13.17 -13.86 -23.72
CA ALA A 454 -12.24 -14.98 -23.75
C ALA A 454 -10.86 -14.62 -23.16
N ASP A 455 -10.13 -15.60 -22.62
CA ASP A 455 -8.76 -15.40 -22.16
C ASP A 455 -7.77 -15.44 -23.33
N LEU A 456 -7.29 -14.28 -23.74
CA LEU A 456 -6.48 -14.12 -24.95
C LEU A 456 -4.97 -14.32 -24.73
N ARG A 457 -4.51 -14.55 -23.49
CA ARG A 457 -3.07 -14.65 -23.13
C ARG A 457 -2.26 -15.63 -23.98
N PHE A 458 -2.88 -16.71 -24.40
CA PHE A 458 -2.22 -17.79 -25.14
C PHE A 458 -2.89 -18.03 -26.49
N ALA A 459 -3.61 -17.03 -26.99
CA ALA A 459 -4.45 -17.12 -28.17
C ALA A 459 -3.96 -16.20 -29.30
N SER A 460 -2.64 -16.14 -29.53
CA SER A 460 -2.02 -15.29 -30.58
C SER A 460 -2.62 -15.53 -31.96
N GLU A 461 -2.91 -16.79 -32.32
CA GLU A 461 -3.57 -17.15 -33.57
C GLU A 461 -5.00 -16.61 -33.65
N PHE A 462 -5.78 -16.73 -32.57
CA PHE A 462 -7.14 -16.21 -32.52
C PHE A 462 -7.16 -14.69 -32.68
N VAL A 463 -6.27 -13.99 -31.97
CA VAL A 463 -6.13 -12.53 -32.08
C VAL A 463 -5.73 -12.14 -33.50
N ALA A 464 -4.70 -12.78 -34.07
CA ALA A 464 -4.24 -12.52 -35.44
C ALA A 464 -5.35 -12.76 -36.48
N ARG A 465 -6.11 -13.86 -36.36
CA ARG A 465 -7.19 -14.22 -37.29
C ARG A 465 -8.26 -13.15 -37.38
N HIS A 466 -8.74 -12.68 -36.23
CA HIS A 466 -9.80 -11.69 -36.19
C HIS A 466 -9.33 -10.27 -36.55
N ILE A 467 -8.06 -9.94 -36.28
CA ILE A 467 -7.45 -8.71 -36.84
C ILE A 467 -7.37 -8.82 -38.37
N ALA A 468 -6.95 -9.97 -38.91
CA ALA A 468 -6.89 -10.20 -40.36
C ALA A 468 -8.27 -10.13 -41.01
N GLU A 469 -9.30 -10.71 -40.40
CA GLU A 469 -10.69 -10.63 -40.87
C GLU A 469 -11.20 -9.19 -40.86
N TRP A 470 -10.92 -8.43 -39.80
CA TRP A 470 -11.28 -7.01 -39.74
C TRP A 470 -10.56 -6.21 -40.83
N GLN A 471 -9.26 -6.46 -41.03
CA GLN A 471 -8.45 -5.83 -42.08
C GLN A 471 -8.97 -6.16 -43.50
N ARG A 472 -9.44 -7.37 -43.76
CA ARG A 472 -10.04 -7.73 -45.06
C ARG A 472 -11.34 -6.98 -45.34
N GLN A 473 -12.07 -6.61 -44.29
CA GLN A 473 -13.31 -5.82 -44.38
C GLN A 473 -13.01 -4.31 -44.46
N ASN A 474 -11.90 -3.87 -43.88
CA ASN A 474 -11.48 -2.46 -43.77
C ASN A 474 -10.02 -2.33 -44.24
N PRO A 475 -9.78 -2.23 -45.55
CA PRO A 475 -8.43 -2.31 -46.11
C PRO A 475 -7.61 -1.06 -45.76
N LEU A 476 -6.69 -1.22 -44.82
CA LEU A 476 -5.58 -0.30 -44.54
C LEU A 476 -4.31 -0.70 -45.32
N ASP A 477 -3.34 0.20 -45.43
CA ASP A 477 -2.04 -0.09 -46.07
C ASP A 477 -0.96 -0.52 -45.07
N LEU A 478 -1.16 -0.29 -43.78
CA LEU A 478 -0.13 -0.51 -42.77
C LEU A 478 -0.75 -0.94 -41.45
N ILE A 479 -0.24 -2.02 -40.86
CA ILE A 479 -0.59 -2.45 -39.51
C ILE A 479 0.64 -2.36 -38.63
N ILE A 480 0.53 -1.66 -37.50
CA ILE A 480 1.60 -1.54 -36.52
C ILE A 480 1.13 -2.12 -35.19
N THR A 481 1.93 -3.01 -34.60
CA THR A 481 1.69 -3.61 -33.29
C THR A 481 2.95 -3.55 -32.43
N GLY A 482 2.83 -3.87 -31.14
CA GLY A 482 4.03 -4.15 -30.33
C GLY A 482 4.63 -5.52 -30.64
N CYS A 483 5.92 -5.70 -30.31
CA CYS A 483 6.58 -7.01 -30.34
C CYS A 483 6.09 -7.93 -29.22
N GLN A 484 5.54 -7.38 -28.14
CA GLN A 484 4.97 -8.12 -27.03
C GLN A 484 3.55 -7.65 -26.78
N SER A 485 2.54 -8.33 -27.34
CA SER A 485 1.16 -7.96 -27.02
C SER A 485 0.91 -8.06 -25.52
N SER A 486 0.06 -7.16 -25.01
CA SER A 486 -0.37 -7.09 -23.61
C SER A 486 -1.00 -8.39 -23.10
N GLU A 487 -1.41 -9.27 -24.01
CA GLU A 487 -2.07 -10.54 -23.74
C GLU A 487 -1.11 -11.70 -23.90
N GLY A 488 -0.11 -11.75 -23.00
CA GLY A 488 0.73 -12.92 -22.76
C GLY A 488 2.15 -12.87 -23.31
N GLN A 489 2.56 -11.75 -23.93
CA GLN A 489 3.95 -11.53 -24.38
C GLN A 489 4.54 -12.67 -25.21
N ASN A 490 3.72 -13.34 -26.01
CA ASN A 490 4.16 -14.49 -26.82
C ASN A 490 4.96 -14.08 -28.08
N GLY A 491 4.87 -12.81 -28.50
CA GLY A 491 5.59 -12.27 -29.66
C GLY A 491 5.22 -12.89 -31.01
N GLN A 492 4.09 -13.60 -31.09
CA GLN A 492 3.68 -14.36 -32.28
C GLN A 492 2.65 -13.63 -33.15
N THR A 493 1.79 -12.81 -32.55
CA THR A 493 0.68 -12.14 -33.24
C THR A 493 1.09 -11.41 -34.53
N PRO A 494 2.19 -10.63 -34.59
CA PRO A 494 2.56 -9.90 -35.80
C PRO A 494 2.92 -10.84 -36.97
N PHE A 495 3.58 -11.96 -36.67
CA PHE A 495 3.98 -12.95 -37.66
C PHE A 495 2.77 -13.69 -38.23
N LEU A 496 1.90 -14.18 -37.35
CA LEU A 496 0.67 -14.88 -37.74
C LEU A 496 -0.25 -13.96 -38.55
N LEU A 497 -0.38 -12.70 -38.14
CA LEU A 497 -1.17 -11.71 -38.86
C LEU A 497 -0.61 -11.47 -40.27
N ALA A 498 0.70 -11.28 -40.39
CA ALA A 498 1.34 -11.07 -41.68
C ALA A 498 1.18 -12.28 -42.61
N GLU A 499 1.34 -13.50 -42.07
CA GLU A 499 1.09 -14.75 -42.79
C GLU A 499 -0.36 -14.84 -43.29
N MET A 500 -1.34 -14.57 -42.43
CA MET A 500 -2.76 -14.60 -42.77
C MET A 500 -3.19 -13.54 -43.80
N LEU A 501 -2.45 -12.43 -43.90
CA LEU A 501 -2.67 -11.37 -44.88
C LEU A 501 -1.83 -11.55 -46.15
N GLY A 502 -0.81 -12.40 -46.13
CA GLY A 502 0.19 -12.49 -47.21
C GLY A 502 1.05 -11.23 -47.31
N TRP A 503 1.27 -10.52 -46.21
CA TRP A 503 2.03 -9.26 -46.15
C TRP A 503 3.44 -9.48 -45.61
N PRO A 504 4.42 -8.64 -45.99
CA PRO A 504 5.74 -8.67 -45.37
C PRO A 504 5.66 -8.22 -43.90
N CYS A 505 6.36 -8.93 -43.02
CA CYS A 505 6.45 -8.62 -41.59
C CYS A 505 7.86 -8.12 -41.23
N PHE A 506 7.93 -6.99 -40.51
CA PHE A 506 9.18 -6.48 -39.97
C PHE A 506 9.06 -6.30 -38.46
N THR A 507 9.95 -6.92 -37.69
CA THR A 507 9.93 -6.90 -36.22
C THR A 507 11.18 -6.24 -35.66
N GLN A 508 11.24 -5.98 -34.35
CA GLN A 508 12.36 -5.27 -33.72
C GLN A 508 12.58 -3.87 -34.31
N VAL A 509 11.51 -3.22 -34.76
CA VAL A 509 11.57 -1.87 -35.32
C VAL A 509 11.60 -0.87 -34.17
N GLU A 510 12.62 -0.03 -34.11
CA GLU A 510 12.77 0.99 -33.07
C GLU A 510 12.21 2.34 -33.53
N ARG A 511 12.36 2.66 -34.81
CA ARG A 511 11.87 3.89 -35.44
C ARG A 511 11.42 3.62 -36.87
N PHE A 512 10.51 4.44 -37.36
CA PHE A 512 10.11 4.43 -38.76
C PHE A 512 9.71 5.82 -39.24
N THR A 513 9.89 6.06 -40.54
CA THR A 513 9.43 7.27 -41.25
C THR A 513 8.58 6.87 -42.44
N LEU A 514 7.38 7.45 -42.53
CA LEU A 514 6.39 7.09 -43.53
C LEU A 514 6.44 8.09 -44.70
N ASP A 515 6.79 7.58 -45.88
CA ASP A 515 6.87 8.31 -47.15
C ASP A 515 6.13 7.52 -48.24
N ALA A 516 4.80 7.52 -48.18
CA ALA A 516 3.94 6.70 -49.03
C ALA A 516 4.34 6.84 -50.53
N PRO A 517 4.47 5.73 -51.29
CA PRO A 517 4.05 4.36 -50.97
C PRO A 517 5.10 3.51 -50.23
N PHE A 518 6.13 4.13 -49.65
CA PHE A 518 7.20 3.46 -48.94
C PHE A 518 7.21 3.81 -47.44
N ILE A 519 7.86 2.97 -46.65
CA ILE A 519 8.18 3.25 -45.26
C ILE A 519 9.64 2.87 -45.03
N THR A 520 10.37 3.75 -44.33
CA THR A 520 11.76 3.53 -43.95
C THR A 520 11.80 3.10 -42.49
N LEU A 521 12.37 1.93 -42.21
CA LEU A 521 12.44 1.33 -40.88
C LEU A 521 13.87 1.32 -40.36
N GLU A 522 14.04 1.61 -39.07
CA GLU A 522 15.27 1.34 -38.31
C GLU A 522 15.03 0.11 -37.44
N GLN A 523 15.61 -1.02 -37.85
CA GLN A 523 15.44 -2.33 -37.22
C GLN A 523 16.68 -2.69 -36.39
N ARG A 524 16.48 -3.11 -35.14
CA ARG A 524 17.56 -3.67 -34.33
C ARG A 524 17.80 -5.12 -34.71
N THR A 525 19.04 -5.43 -35.05
CA THR A 525 19.55 -6.78 -35.30
C THR A 525 20.63 -7.12 -34.28
N GLU A 526 21.06 -8.38 -34.22
CA GLU A 526 22.18 -8.82 -33.37
C GLU A 526 23.49 -8.07 -33.67
N HIS A 527 23.65 -7.57 -34.90
CA HIS A 527 24.85 -6.87 -35.36
C HIS A 527 24.74 -5.34 -35.33
N GLY A 528 23.63 -4.79 -34.81
CA GLY A 528 23.40 -3.35 -34.73
C GLY A 528 22.12 -2.91 -35.44
N LEU A 529 22.05 -1.63 -35.80
CA LEU A 529 20.88 -1.06 -36.49
C LEU A 529 20.97 -1.29 -37.99
N ARG A 530 19.86 -1.80 -38.54
CA ARG A 530 19.65 -1.99 -39.98
C ARG A 530 18.57 -1.03 -40.43
N CYS A 531 18.89 -0.17 -41.39
CA CYS A 531 17.88 0.67 -42.05
C CYS A 531 17.38 -0.01 -43.32
N CYS A 532 16.06 -0.16 -43.49
CA CYS A 532 15.48 -0.70 -44.72
C CYS A 532 14.31 0.16 -45.20
N ARG A 533 14.21 0.33 -46.52
CA ARG A 533 13.08 1.00 -47.16
C ARG A 533 12.22 -0.07 -47.83
N ILE A 534 10.94 -0.12 -47.46
CA ILE A 534 10.02 -1.18 -47.89
C ILE A 534 8.78 -0.55 -48.50
N ARG A 535 8.12 -1.28 -49.40
CA ARG A 535 6.87 -0.85 -50.05
C ARG A 535 5.68 -1.36 -49.24
N LEU A 536 4.66 -0.53 -49.08
CA LEU A 536 3.38 -0.93 -48.47
C LEU A 536 2.60 -1.88 -49.43
N PRO A 537 1.78 -2.81 -48.90
CA PRO A 537 1.40 -2.94 -47.50
C PRO A 537 2.38 -3.75 -46.64
N ALA A 538 2.38 -3.53 -45.32
CA ALA A 538 3.27 -4.22 -44.39
C ALA A 538 2.68 -4.36 -42.98
N VAL A 539 3.15 -5.37 -42.24
CA VAL A 539 2.95 -5.51 -40.79
C VAL A 539 4.24 -5.17 -40.08
N ILE A 540 4.20 -4.22 -39.13
CA ILE A 540 5.36 -3.76 -38.38
C ILE A 540 5.16 -4.06 -36.89
N ALA A 541 6.11 -4.76 -36.27
CA ALA A 541 6.18 -4.93 -34.84
C ALA A 541 7.27 -4.01 -34.25
N VAL A 542 6.82 -3.00 -33.50
CA VAL A 542 7.68 -2.01 -32.84
C VAL A 542 8.19 -2.57 -31.52
N ARG A 543 9.40 -2.17 -31.13
CA ARG A 543 9.97 -2.46 -29.81
C ARG A 543 10.43 -1.17 -29.14
N GLN A 544 10.02 -0.94 -27.90
CA GLN A 544 10.46 0.22 -27.12
C GLN A 544 11.82 -0.04 -26.45
N CYS A 545 12.82 0.78 -26.78
CA CYS A 545 14.15 0.77 -26.15
C CYS A 545 14.36 1.94 -25.17
N GLY A 546 13.30 2.36 -24.46
CA GLY A 546 13.36 3.38 -23.40
C GLY A 546 13.31 4.84 -23.85
N GLU A 547 13.19 5.12 -25.16
CA GLU A 547 13.29 6.49 -25.70
C GLU A 547 11.95 7.15 -26.09
N VAL A 548 10.87 6.39 -26.23
CA VAL A 548 9.59 6.90 -26.77
C VAL A 548 8.50 6.77 -25.71
N ALA A 549 7.88 7.89 -25.34
CA ALA A 549 6.75 7.92 -24.43
C ALA A 549 5.49 8.43 -25.14
N LEU A 550 4.36 7.77 -24.92
CA LEU A 550 3.08 8.20 -25.45
C LEU A 550 2.68 9.56 -24.83
N PRO A 551 2.30 10.57 -25.63
CA PRO A 551 1.91 11.87 -25.09
C PRO A 551 0.68 11.78 -24.18
N VAL A 552 0.53 12.75 -23.29
CA VAL A 552 -0.66 12.89 -22.44
C VAL A 552 -1.64 13.89 -23.09
N PRO A 553 -2.87 13.47 -23.46
CA PRO A 553 -3.84 14.37 -24.06
C PRO A 553 -4.36 15.38 -23.04
N GLY A 554 -4.61 16.60 -23.48
CA GLY A 554 -5.17 17.65 -22.62
C GLY A 554 -6.65 17.43 -22.30
N MET A 555 -7.16 18.12 -21.27
CA MET A 555 -8.55 17.95 -20.79
C MET A 555 -9.63 18.13 -21.87
N ARG A 556 -9.50 19.14 -22.75
CA ARG A 556 -10.47 19.37 -23.84
C ARG A 556 -10.52 18.20 -24.82
N GLN A 557 -9.37 17.64 -25.18
CA GLN A 557 -9.26 16.50 -26.09
C GLN A 557 -9.89 15.25 -25.46
N ARG A 558 -9.64 15.01 -24.17
CA ARG A 558 -10.24 13.91 -23.41
C ARG A 558 -11.76 14.01 -23.32
N MET A 559 -12.30 15.20 -23.06
CA MET A 559 -13.74 15.44 -23.01
C MET A 559 -14.42 15.22 -24.35
N ALA A 560 -13.77 15.60 -25.46
CA ALA A 560 -14.26 15.33 -26.80
C ALA A 560 -14.27 13.82 -27.10
N ALA A 561 -13.16 13.13 -26.81
CA ALA A 561 -13.03 11.68 -27.03
C ALA A 561 -13.97 10.84 -26.12
N GLY A 562 -14.33 11.34 -24.94
CA GLY A 562 -15.27 10.67 -24.05
C GLY A 562 -16.68 10.50 -24.64
N LYS A 563 -17.04 11.34 -25.61
CA LYS A 563 -18.32 11.27 -26.37
C LYS A 563 -18.18 10.59 -27.72
N ALA A 564 -16.96 10.25 -28.14
CA ALA A 564 -16.73 9.70 -29.45
C ALA A 564 -17.23 8.26 -29.54
N GLU A 565 -17.82 7.92 -30.67
CA GLU A 565 -18.36 6.59 -30.93
C GLU A 565 -17.22 5.59 -31.14
N ILE A 566 -17.31 4.44 -30.48
CA ILE A 566 -16.36 3.33 -30.63
C ILE A 566 -17.11 2.21 -31.33
N ILE A 567 -16.58 1.75 -32.45
CA ILE A 567 -17.16 0.65 -33.21
C ILE A 567 -16.95 -0.62 -32.39
N ARG A 568 -18.05 -1.22 -31.91
CA ARG A 568 -18.02 -2.49 -31.17
C ARG A 568 -18.46 -3.62 -32.09
N LYS A 569 -17.66 -4.68 -32.17
CA LYS A 569 -17.99 -5.91 -32.90
C LYS A 569 -17.75 -7.09 -32.00
N THR A 570 -18.82 -7.80 -31.64
CA THR A 570 -18.72 -9.00 -30.80
C THR A 570 -18.04 -10.13 -31.58
N VAL A 571 -17.09 -10.80 -30.94
CA VAL A 571 -16.34 -11.92 -31.49
C VAL A 571 -16.64 -13.17 -30.68
N ALA A 572 -17.15 -14.21 -31.34
CA ALA A 572 -17.44 -15.49 -30.71
C ALA A 572 -16.14 -16.20 -30.26
N ALA A 573 -16.11 -16.64 -29.01
CA ALA A 573 -14.94 -17.27 -28.40
C ALA A 573 -14.87 -18.77 -28.74
N GLU A 574 -14.43 -19.12 -29.94
CA GLU A 574 -14.02 -20.49 -30.27
C GLU A 574 -12.53 -20.68 -29.98
N LEU A 575 -12.14 -20.56 -28.71
CA LEU A 575 -10.76 -20.82 -28.29
C LEU A 575 -10.57 -22.31 -27.94
N PRO A 576 -9.42 -22.92 -28.30
CA PRO A 576 -9.03 -24.18 -27.69
C PRO A 576 -8.92 -23.97 -26.17
N ALA A 577 -9.51 -24.88 -25.39
CA ALA A 577 -9.60 -24.78 -23.93
C ALA A 577 -8.22 -24.93 -23.26
N MET A 578 -7.37 -23.92 -23.38
CA MET A 578 -6.11 -23.82 -22.65
C MET A 578 -6.33 -23.06 -21.34
N GLN A 579 -6.26 -23.79 -20.23
CA GLN A 579 -6.33 -23.22 -18.90
C GLN A 579 -4.91 -23.05 -18.34
N CYS A 580 -4.55 -21.82 -17.97
CA CYS A 580 -3.31 -21.55 -17.25
C CYS A 580 -3.40 -22.12 -15.84
N LEU A 581 -2.77 -23.28 -15.59
CA LEU A 581 -2.74 -23.92 -14.28
C LEU A 581 -1.77 -23.23 -13.31
N GLN A 582 -0.57 -22.85 -13.81
CA GLN A 582 0.48 -22.21 -13.01
C GLN A 582 1.44 -21.42 -13.92
N LEU A 583 1.91 -20.27 -13.46
CA LEU A 583 3.04 -19.55 -14.04
C LEU A 583 4.27 -19.79 -13.15
N ALA A 584 5.21 -20.59 -13.62
CA ALA A 584 6.50 -20.78 -12.97
C ALA A 584 7.55 -19.93 -13.68
N ARG A 585 8.36 -19.21 -12.92
CA ARG A 585 9.54 -18.53 -13.47
C ARG A 585 10.53 -19.61 -13.88
N ALA A 586 10.90 -19.66 -15.15
CA ALA A 586 12.04 -20.48 -15.57
C ALA A 586 13.28 -19.98 -14.80
N GLU A 587 13.92 -20.85 -14.02
CA GLU A 587 15.25 -20.58 -13.49
C GLU A 587 16.23 -20.50 -14.67
N GLN A 588 16.31 -19.34 -15.32
CA GLN A 588 17.42 -19.04 -16.20
C GLN A 588 18.67 -18.90 -15.33
N ARG A 589 19.34 -20.03 -15.07
CA ARG A 589 20.77 -20.01 -14.78
C ARG A 589 21.46 -19.51 -16.04
N ARG A 590 21.63 -18.19 -16.16
CA ARG A 590 22.53 -17.64 -17.18
C ARG A 590 23.87 -18.35 -17.01
N GLY A 591 24.46 -18.84 -18.10
CA GLY A 591 25.84 -19.37 -18.12
C GLY A 591 26.88 -18.28 -17.88
N ALA A 592 26.66 -17.44 -16.88
CA ALA A 592 27.54 -16.38 -16.46
C ALA A 592 28.24 -16.86 -15.18
N THR A 593 29.57 -16.77 -15.17
CA THR A 593 30.34 -16.95 -13.94
C THR A 593 30.28 -15.65 -13.16
N LEU A 594 29.70 -15.69 -11.96
CA LEU A 594 29.71 -14.55 -11.04
C LEU A 594 31.10 -14.41 -10.44
N ILE A 595 31.76 -13.28 -10.71
CA ILE A 595 33.07 -12.97 -10.12
C ILE A 595 32.82 -12.24 -8.80
N ASP A 596 32.99 -12.97 -7.71
CA ASP A 596 32.61 -12.51 -6.38
C ASP A 596 33.81 -12.00 -5.58
N GLY A 597 33.62 -10.96 -4.78
CA GLY A 597 34.68 -10.28 -4.02
C GLY A 597 34.12 -9.24 -3.06
N GLN A 598 34.79 -9.02 -1.93
CA GLN A 598 34.34 -8.07 -0.90
C GLN A 598 34.55 -6.62 -1.31
N THR A 599 35.48 -6.37 -2.24
CA THR A 599 35.78 -5.03 -2.76
C THR A 599 35.83 -5.00 -4.29
N VAL A 600 35.68 -3.81 -4.87
CA VAL A 600 35.81 -3.60 -6.33
C VAL A 600 37.19 -4.02 -6.82
N ALA A 601 38.24 -3.77 -6.03
CA ALA A 601 39.61 -4.17 -6.35
C ALA A 601 39.77 -5.70 -6.40
N GLU A 602 39.20 -6.43 -5.43
CA GLU A 602 39.21 -7.90 -5.46
C GLU A 602 38.45 -8.46 -6.66
N LYS A 603 37.28 -7.89 -6.99
CA LYS A 603 36.50 -8.33 -8.15
C LYS A 603 37.26 -8.10 -9.45
N ALA A 604 37.93 -6.95 -9.59
CA ALA A 604 38.76 -6.65 -10.76
C ALA A 604 39.98 -7.59 -10.86
N GLN A 605 40.60 -7.91 -9.73
CA GLN A 605 41.75 -8.81 -9.69
C GLN A 605 41.37 -10.26 -10.02
N LYS A 606 40.24 -10.75 -9.50
CA LYS A 606 39.69 -12.08 -9.85
C LYS A 606 39.24 -12.11 -11.32
N LEU A 607 38.59 -11.06 -11.81
CA LEU A 607 38.25 -10.94 -13.23
C LEU A 607 39.49 -11.04 -14.12
N TRP A 608 40.58 -10.37 -13.73
CA TRP A 608 41.83 -10.46 -14.45
C TRP A 608 42.45 -11.86 -14.37
N GLN A 609 42.62 -12.40 -13.16
CA GLN A 609 43.33 -13.66 -12.94
C GLN A 609 42.59 -14.88 -13.48
N ASP A 610 41.29 -14.95 -13.21
CA ASP A 610 40.48 -16.15 -13.43
C ASP A 610 39.85 -16.18 -14.83
N TYR A 611 39.76 -15.04 -15.51
CA TYR A 611 39.01 -14.94 -16.77
C TYR A 611 39.77 -14.26 -17.91
N LEU A 612 40.34 -13.07 -17.70
CA LEU A 612 40.95 -12.29 -18.78
C LEU A 612 42.39 -12.75 -19.11
N ARG A 613 43.21 -13.04 -18.09
CA ARG A 613 44.64 -13.36 -18.26
C ARG A 613 44.87 -14.58 -19.14
N GLN A 614 44.07 -15.63 -18.99
CA GLN A 614 44.19 -16.84 -19.83
C GLN A 614 43.77 -16.59 -21.28
N ARG A 615 42.85 -15.65 -21.52
CA ARG A 615 42.32 -15.34 -22.87
C ARG A 615 43.10 -14.26 -23.61
N MET A 616 44.00 -13.59 -22.91
CA MET A 616 44.89 -12.55 -23.45
C MET A 616 46.33 -13.05 -23.62
N GLN A 617 46.62 -14.33 -23.37
CA GLN A 617 47.87 -14.94 -23.83
C GLN A 617 47.76 -15.21 -25.33
N PRO A 618 48.76 -14.75 -26.14
CA PRO A 618 48.73 -14.87 -27.59
C PRO A 618 48.83 -16.32 -28.09
#